data_AF-J1S7L9-F1
#
_entry.id   AF-J1S7L9-F1
#
_cell.length_a   1.000
_cell.length_b   1.000
_cell.length_c   1.000
_cell.angle_alpha   90.00
_cell.angle_beta   90.00
_cell.angle_gamma   90.00
#
_symmetry.space_group_name_H-M   'P 1'
#
loop_
_entity.id
_entity.type
_entity.pdbx_description
1 polymer ?
#
loop_
_entity_poly.entity_id
_entity_poly.type
_entity_poly.pdbx_seq_one_letter_code
_entity_poly.pdbx_strand_id
1 'polypeptide(L)' 'MKKSILKKKGVTGLSKMKATELNQALHDHFSEEELANRFSIRGYKLTPKGEQALKDHQVIIDLHPKKNL' A
#
# COMPACT_ATOMS: atom_id res chain seq x y z
N MET A 1 10.24 8.14 -10.12
CA MET A 1 9.22 8.24 -9.04
C MET A 1 9.79 8.50 -7.65
N LYS A 2 10.72 7.68 -7.12
CA LYS A 2 11.24 7.86 -5.75
C LYS A 2 11.82 9.27 -5.51
N LYS A 3 12.68 9.74 -6.41
CA LYS A 3 13.26 11.08 -6.36
C LYS A 3 12.21 12.20 -6.43
N SER A 4 11.13 12.05 -7.21
CA SER A 4 10.09 13.07 -7.31
C SER A 4 9.23 13.16 -6.05
N ILE A 5 8.98 12.04 -5.37
CA ILE A 5 8.27 12.00 -4.08
C ILE A 5 9.12 12.69 -3.00
N LEU A 6 10.40 12.31 -2.89
CA LEU A 6 11.36 12.93 -1.96
C LEU A 6 11.54 14.44 -2.22
N LYS A 7 11.63 14.85 -3.50
CA LYS A 7 11.73 16.27 -3.88
C LYS A 7 10.50 17.07 -3.47
N LYS A 8 9.29 16.50 -3.58
CA LYS A 8 8.05 17.16 -3.10
C LYS A 8 8.03 17.36 -1.59
N LYS A 9 8.78 16.56 -0.82
CA LYS A 9 8.95 16.72 0.63
C LYS A 9 10.16 17.59 1.01
N GLY A 10 10.91 18.09 0.04
CA GLY A 10 12.03 19.03 0.25
C GLY A 10 13.41 18.38 0.42
N VAL A 11 13.54 17.07 0.19
CA VAL A 11 14.85 16.38 0.31
C VAL A 11 15.78 16.80 -0.83
N THR A 12 16.98 17.27 -0.50
CA THR A 12 18.01 17.73 -1.44
C THR A 12 19.09 16.65 -1.65
N GLY A 13 20.00 16.83 -2.62
CA GLY A 13 21.11 15.87 -2.85
C GLY A 13 20.75 14.58 -3.62
N LEU A 14 19.51 14.46 -4.11
CA LEU A 14 18.97 13.25 -4.74
C LEU A 14 19.69 12.78 -6.03
N SER A 15 20.52 13.63 -6.65
CA SER A 15 21.22 13.29 -7.90
C SER A 15 22.33 12.26 -7.69
N LYS A 16 23.02 12.30 -6.53
CA LYS A 16 24.13 11.40 -6.19
C LYS A 16 23.70 10.12 -5.48
N MET A 17 22.47 10.08 -4.97
CA MET A 17 21.99 8.95 -4.16
C MET A 17 21.79 7.68 -4.98
N LYS A 18 22.24 6.56 -4.42
CA LYS A 18 22.02 5.20 -4.94
C LYS A 18 20.59 4.72 -4.65
N ALA A 19 20.17 3.65 -5.33
CA ALA A 19 18.82 3.10 -5.15
C ALA A 19 18.52 2.67 -3.70
N THR A 20 19.53 2.15 -2.99
CA THR A 20 19.44 1.76 -1.58
C THR A 20 19.24 2.97 -0.67
N GLU A 21 20.04 4.03 -0.87
CA GLU A 21 19.94 5.28 -0.11
C GLU A 21 18.60 5.99 -0.36
N LEU A 22 18.07 5.92 -1.58
CA LEU A 22 16.73 6.44 -1.89
C LEU A 22 15.61 5.67 -1.19
N ASN A 23 15.77 4.36 -0.95
CA ASN A 23 14.80 3.59 -0.18
C ASN A 23 14.88 3.96 1.29
N GLN A 24 16.09 4.10 1.83
CA GLN A 24 16.29 4.51 3.21
C GLN A 24 15.70 5.90 3.46
N ALA A 25 15.99 6.87 2.59
CA ALA A 25 15.40 8.21 2.69
C ALA A 25 13.87 8.21 2.56
N LEU A 26 13.27 7.27 1.84
CA LEU A 26 11.82 7.11 1.82
C LEU A 26 11.30 6.60 3.16
N HIS A 27 11.96 5.64 3.78
CA HIS A 27 11.59 5.13 5.11
C HIS A 27 11.78 6.19 6.21
N ASP A 28 12.84 6.98 6.13
CA ASP A 28 13.17 7.97 7.17
C ASP A 28 12.25 9.21 7.10
N HIS A 29 11.77 9.57 5.90
CA HIS A 29 10.98 10.80 5.69
C HIS A 29 9.48 10.58 5.45
N PHE A 30 9.01 9.35 5.24
CA PHE A 30 7.60 9.06 4.99
C PHE A 30 7.09 7.95 5.90
N SER A 31 5.87 8.14 6.43
CA SER A 31 5.08 7.03 6.95
C SER A 31 4.44 6.24 5.80
N GLU A 32 4.03 4.99 6.08
CA GLU A 32 3.41 4.12 5.09
C GLU A 32 2.10 4.73 4.53
N GLU A 33 1.30 5.38 5.38
CA GLU A 33 0.06 6.06 4.99
C GLU A 33 0.31 7.27 4.06
N GLU A 34 1.30 8.11 4.38
CA GLU A 34 1.67 9.24 3.53
C GLU A 34 2.20 8.77 2.17
N LEU A 35 2.97 7.68 2.17
CA LEU A 35 3.53 7.11 0.97
C LEU A 35 2.47 6.44 0.11
N ALA A 36 1.52 5.71 0.72
CA ALA A 36 0.40 5.06 0.03
C ALA A 36 -0.44 6.07 -0.76
N ASN A 37 -0.71 7.25 -0.20
CA ASN A 37 -1.43 8.33 -0.89
C ASN A 37 -0.70 8.87 -2.14
N ARG A 38 0.60 8.61 -2.30
CA ARG A 38 1.37 9.00 -3.50
C ARG A 38 1.17 8.02 -4.66
N PHE A 39 0.61 6.84 -4.41
CA PHE A 39 0.38 5.81 -5.41
C PHE A 39 -1.12 5.53 -5.53
N SER A 40 -1.66 5.66 -6.73
CA SER A 40 -2.96 5.08 -7.01
C SER A 40 -2.77 3.58 -7.23
N ILE A 41 -2.98 2.80 -6.17
CA ILE A 41 -3.01 1.34 -6.28
C ILE A 41 -4.35 0.98 -6.91
N ARG A 42 -4.33 0.43 -8.14
CA ARG A 42 -5.53 -0.11 -8.77
C ARG A 42 -5.90 -1.41 -8.07
N GLY A 43 -6.82 -1.33 -7.12
CA GLY A 43 -7.38 -2.47 -6.41
C GLY A 43 -8.85 -2.70 -6.75
N TYR A 44 -9.31 -3.93 -6.55
CA TYR A 44 -10.73 -4.22 -6.47
C TYR A 44 -11.14 -4.11 -5.00
N LYS A 45 -12.16 -3.31 -4.73
CA LYS A 45 -12.84 -3.27 -3.43
C LYS A 45 -14.23 -3.84 -3.62
N LEU A 46 -14.70 -4.62 -2.63
CA LEU A 46 -16.09 -5.04 -2.62
C LEU A 46 -17.00 -3.81 -2.58
N THR A 47 -18.11 -3.89 -3.32
CA THR A 47 -19.18 -2.91 -3.18
C THR A 47 -19.94 -3.19 -1.88
N PRO A 48 -20.74 -2.23 -1.35
CA PRO A 48 -21.56 -2.48 -0.16
C PRO A 48 -22.46 -3.73 -0.30
N LYS A 49 -22.97 -3.99 -1.52
CA LYS A 49 -23.72 -5.21 -1.84
C LYS A 49 -22.85 -6.47 -1.71
N GLY A 50 -21.60 -6.40 -2.18
CA GLY A 50 -20.64 -7.50 -2.05
C GLY A 50 -20.26 -7.78 -0.59
N GLU A 51 -20.09 -6.74 0.22
CA GLU A 51 -19.83 -6.88 1.66
C GLU A 51 -21.02 -7.52 2.39
N GLN A 52 -22.26 -7.13 2.04
CA GLN A 52 -23.46 -7.74 2.62
C GLN A 52 -23.62 -9.21 2.21
N ALA A 53 -23.41 -9.52 0.92
CA ALA A 53 -23.47 -10.91 0.44
C ALA A 53 -22.43 -11.81 1.15
N LEU A 54 -21.26 -11.27 1.49
CA LEU A 54 -20.25 -12.00 2.24
C LEU A 54 -20.74 -12.36 3.66
N LYS A 55 -21.40 -11.40 4.35
CA LYS A 55 -21.97 -11.59 5.68
C LYS A 55 -23.13 -12.59 5.67
N ASP A 56 -24.01 -12.47 4.68
CA ASP A 56 -25.20 -13.31 4.56
C ASP A 56 -24.84 -14.78 4.24
N HIS A 57 -23.68 -15.00 3.62
CA HIS A 57 -23.19 -16.31 3.21
C HIS A 57 -21.94 -16.77 3.96
N GLN A 58 -21.79 -16.36 5.23
CA GLN A 58 -20.65 -16.73 6.07
C GLN A 58 -20.45 -18.26 6.18
N VAL A 59 -21.55 -19.03 6.14
CA VAL A 59 -21.53 -20.50 6.16
C VAL A 59 -20.67 -21.09 5.04
N ILE A 60 -20.70 -20.51 3.84
CA ILE A 60 -19.90 -20.99 2.69
C ILE A 60 -18.41 -20.77 2.95
N ILE A 61 -18.06 -19.66 3.60
CA ILE A 61 -16.68 -19.30 3.94
C ILE A 61 -16.13 -20.25 5.01
N ASP A 62 -16.97 -20.65 5.97
CA ASP A 62 -16.56 -21.55 7.03
C ASP A 62 -16.43 -23.01 6.57
N LEU A 63 -17.22 -23.41 5.57
CA LEU A 63 -17.06 -24.71 4.92
C LEU A 63 -15.85 -24.78 3.98
N HIS A 64 -15.32 -23.63 3.54
CA HIS A 64 -14.15 -23.62 2.67
C HIS A 64 -12.91 -24.11 3.45
N PRO A 65 -12.14 -25.07 2.92
CA PRO A 65 -10.96 -25.59 3.59
C PRO A 65 -9.96 -24.46 3.87
N LYS A 66 -9.80 -24.12 5.15
CA LYS A 66 -8.85 -23.12 5.62
C LYS A 66 -7.48 -23.79 5.73
N LYS A 67 -6.43 -23.13 5.25
CA LYS A 67 -5.07 -23.57 5.56
C LYS A 67 -4.86 -23.40 7.07
N ASN A 68 -4.43 -24.46 7.74
CA ASN A 68 -3.87 -24.35 9.08
C ASN A 68 -2.53 -23.63 8.93
N LEU A 69 -2.48 -22.36 9.34
CA LEU A 69 -1.23 -21.60 9.47
C LEU A 69 -0.63 -21.81 10.86
#